data_AF-A0A840Q0Q9-F1
#
_entry.id   AF-A0A840Q0Q9-F1
#
_cell.length_a   1.000
_cell.length_b   1.000
_cell.length_c   1.000
_cell.angle_alpha   90.00
_cell.angle_beta   90.00
_cell.angle_gamma   90.00
#
_symmetry.space_group_name_H-M   'P 1'
#
loop_
_entity.id
_entity.type
_entity.pdbx_description
1 polymer ?
#
loop_
_entity_poly.entity_id
_entity_poly.type
_entity_poly.pdbx_seq_one_letter_code
_entity_poly.pdbx_strand_id
1 'polypeptide(L)'
;MTSSRKTTKNNKEKNVLIYVGPTVKGLSRYSSFIGGYPEIHNAHKENCPAFTTLFIEPERLIDFEKKLKNPNSVESAFYKNVEKYFSEVK
;
A
#
# COMPACT_ATOMS: atom_id res chain seq x y z
N MET A 1 16.39 14.43 -32.75
CA MET A 1 15.25 13.48 -32.83
C MET A 1 15.19 12.69 -31.54
N THR A 2 13.99 12.68 -30.96
CA THR A 2 13.59 12.11 -29.68
C THR A 2 13.87 10.61 -29.56
N SER A 3 14.43 10.18 -28.44
CA SER A 3 14.27 8.80 -27.98
C SER A 3 14.16 8.76 -26.45
N SER A 4 13.07 9.33 -25.95
CA SER A 4 12.52 8.93 -24.65
C SER A 4 12.12 7.47 -24.79
N ARG A 5 12.95 6.57 -24.28
CA ARG A 5 12.70 5.13 -24.24
C ARG A 5 11.54 4.90 -23.27
N LYS A 6 10.31 5.04 -23.77
CA LYS A 6 9.08 4.58 -23.13
C LYS A 6 9.23 3.08 -22.94
N THR A 7 9.47 2.65 -21.71
CA THR A 7 9.34 1.25 -21.30
C THR A 7 7.88 0.87 -21.44
N THR A 8 7.57 0.21 -22.56
CA THR A 8 6.29 -0.40 -22.84
C THR A 8 6.08 -1.54 -21.86
N LYS A 9 5.36 -1.26 -20.75
CA LYS A 9 4.94 -2.27 -19.79
C LYS A 9 3.78 -3.05 -20.39
N ASN A 10 4.11 -4.18 -21.00
CA ASN A 10 3.14 -5.09 -21.60
C ASN A 10 3.35 -6.46 -20.99
N ASN A 11 2.66 -6.78 -19.91
CA ASN A 11 2.45 -8.17 -19.51
C ASN A 11 1.15 -8.28 -18.69
N LYS A 12 0.42 -9.37 -18.91
CA LYS A 12 -0.75 -9.81 -18.14
C LYS A 12 -0.30 -10.12 -16.71
N GLU A 13 -0.03 -9.09 -15.93
CA GLU A 13 0.60 -9.24 -14.63
C GLU A 13 -0.49 -9.32 -13.57
N LYS A 14 -0.48 -10.43 -12.84
CA LYS A 14 -1.27 -10.68 -11.64
C LYS A 14 -1.33 -9.37 -10.85
N ASN A 15 -2.51 -8.90 -10.45
CA ASN A 15 -2.66 -7.69 -9.63
C ASN A 15 -1.86 -7.89 -8.33
N VAL A 16 -0.58 -7.49 -8.34
CA VAL A 16 0.32 -7.60 -7.21
C VAL A 16 0.25 -6.28 -6.46
N LEU A 17 -0.26 -6.33 -5.24
CA LEU A 17 -0.33 -5.20 -4.33
C LEU A 17 0.69 -5.41 -3.22
N ILE A 18 1.48 -4.39 -2.92
CA ILE A 18 2.34 -4.36 -1.75
C ILE A 18 1.65 -3.56 -0.66
N TYR A 19 1.60 -4.15 0.52
CA TYR A 19 1.18 -3.46 1.72
C TYR A 19 2.34 -2.62 2.28
N VAL A 20 2.17 -1.30 2.33
CA VAL A 20 3.19 -0.34 2.84
C VAL A 20 2.82 0.28 4.17
N GLY A 21 1.78 -0.25 4.83
CA GLY A 21 1.33 0.23 6.12
C GLY A 21 2.15 -0.25 7.31
N PRO A 22 1.71 0.09 8.53
CA PRO A 22 2.34 -0.39 9.76
C PRO A 22 2.21 -1.91 9.87
N THR A 23 3.21 -2.54 10.49
CA THR A 23 3.15 -3.98 10.77
C THR A 23 2.08 -4.24 11.81
N VAL A 24 1.10 -5.06 11.46
CA VAL A 24 -0.02 -5.43 12.34
C VAL A 24 -0.11 -6.95 12.45
N LYS A 25 -0.93 -7.45 13.38
CA LYS A 25 -1.01 -8.87 13.69
C LYS A 25 -1.49 -9.67 12.47
N GLY A 26 -0.58 -10.38 11.82
CA GLY A 26 -0.87 -11.16 10.60
C GLY A 26 -0.62 -10.42 9.28
N LEU A 27 -0.13 -9.17 9.31
CA LEU A 27 0.20 -8.41 8.12
C LEU A 27 1.49 -7.60 8.33
N SER A 28 2.56 -8.08 7.70
CA SER A 28 3.86 -7.44 7.74
C SER A 28 3.96 -6.32 6.71
N ARG A 29 4.62 -5.23 7.08
CA ARG A 29 5.01 -4.18 6.13
C ARG A 29 5.83 -4.77 4.98
N TYR A 30 5.59 -4.28 3.77
CA TYR A 30 6.14 -4.75 2.49
C TYR A 30 5.69 -6.16 2.07
N SER A 31 4.62 -6.71 2.66
CA SER A 31 4.03 -7.96 2.19
C SER A 31 3.41 -7.77 0.81
N SER A 32 3.72 -8.69 -0.10
CA SER A 32 3.21 -8.69 -1.48
C SER A 32 2.02 -9.65 -1.58
N PHE A 33 0.91 -9.17 -2.10
CA PHE A 33 -0.33 -9.91 -2.29
C PHE A 33 -0.60 -10.08 -3.77
N ILE A 34 -0.71 -11.32 -4.21
CA ILE A 34 -0.95 -11.67 -5.60
C ILE A 34 -2.45 -11.98 -5.75
N GLY A 35 -3.16 -11.22 -6.58
CA GLY A 35 -4.59 -11.42 -6.82
C GLY A 35 -5.51 -10.48 -6.04
N GLY A 36 -4.97 -9.45 -5.39
CA GLY A 36 -5.75 -8.41 -4.71
C GLY A 36 -5.54 -8.36 -3.19
N TYR A 37 -6.58 -7.98 -2.45
CA TYR A 37 -6.53 -7.80 -1.00
C TYR A 37 -6.81 -9.12 -0.27
N PRO A 38 -6.13 -9.41 0.85
CA PRO A 38 -6.42 -10.59 1.66
C PRO A 38 -7.83 -10.51 2.26
N GLU A 39 -8.67 -11.54 2.04
CA GLU A 39 -10.05 -11.59 2.55
C GLU A 39 -10.14 -11.47 4.08
N ILE A 40 -9.12 -11.96 4.79
CA ILE A 40 -9.01 -11.87 6.25
C ILE A 40 -9.09 -10.40 6.73
N HIS A 41 -8.70 -9.45 5.87
CA HIS A 41 -8.66 -8.03 6.20
C HIS A 41 -9.81 -7.22 5.55
N ASN A 42 -10.80 -7.87 4.92
CA ASN A 42 -11.97 -7.18 4.36
C ASN A 42 -12.75 -6.43 5.45
N ALA A 43 -12.90 -7.02 6.64
CA ALA A 43 -13.55 -6.35 7.76
C ALA A 43 -12.85 -5.02 8.14
N HIS A 44 -11.52 -4.99 8.09
CA HIS A 44 -10.74 -3.77 8.36
C HIS A 44 -10.80 -2.78 7.20
N LYS A 45 -10.96 -3.28 5.97
CA LYS A 45 -11.13 -2.45 4.77
C LYS A 45 -12.38 -1.57 4.85
N GLU A 46 -13.50 -2.12 5.31
CA GLU A 46 -14.76 -1.38 5.47
C GLU A 46 -14.68 -0.36 6.61
N ASN A 47 -14.04 -0.73 7.72
CA ASN A 47 -13.92 0.14 8.89
C ASN A 47 -12.84 1.23 8.74
N CYS A 48 -11.78 0.96 7.96
CA CYS A 48 -10.66 1.87 7.78
C CYS A 48 -10.34 2.04 6.28
N PRO A 49 -10.93 3.03 5.58
CA PRO A 49 -10.62 3.26 4.17
C PRO A 49 -9.14 3.59 3.94
N ALA A 50 -8.47 4.16 4.95
CA ALA A 50 -7.03 4.42 4.95
C ALA A 50 -6.18 3.13 4.82
N PHE A 51 -6.70 1.98 5.26
CA PHE A 51 -6.04 0.69 5.11
C PHE A 51 -5.93 0.31 3.64
N THR A 52 -6.99 0.50 2.87
CA THR A 52 -7.03 0.18 1.44
C THR A 52 -6.03 0.99 0.63
N THR A 53 -5.81 2.26 1.01
CA THR A 53 -4.83 3.16 0.38
C THR A 53 -3.38 2.81 0.69
N LEU A 54 -3.11 1.99 1.70
CA LEU A 54 -1.77 1.46 2.00
C LEU A 54 -1.43 0.20 1.19
N PHE A 55 -2.32 -0.24 0.29
CA PHE A 55 -2.00 -1.25 -0.71
C PHE A 55 -1.73 -0.55 -2.03
N ILE A 56 -0.50 -0.63 -2.49
CA ILE A 56 -0.06 0.05 -3.70
C ILE A 56 0.62 -0.93 -4.64
N GLU A 57 0.67 -0.56 -5.91
CA GLU A 57 1.47 -1.29 -6.88
C GLU A 57 2.97 -1.19 -6.53
N PRO A 58 3.76 -2.23 -6.79
CA PRO A 58 5.20 -2.24 -6.50
C PRO A 58 5.95 -1.08 -7.16
N GLU A 59 5.48 -0.58 -8.30
CA GLU A 59 6.07 0.57 -9.00
C GLU A 59 5.94 1.88 -8.22
N ARG A 60 4.86 2.03 -7.46
CA ARG A 60 4.60 3.24 -6.65
C ARG A 60 5.31 3.19 -5.30
N LEU A 61 5.96 2.08 -4.97
CA LEU A 61 6.65 1.89 -3.69
C LEU A 61 7.66 3.02 -3.42
N ILE A 62 8.50 3.31 -4.40
CA ILE A 62 9.55 4.33 -4.26
C ILE A 62 8.96 5.73 -4.03
N ASP A 63 7.91 6.08 -4.76
CA ASP A 63 7.21 7.36 -4.59
C ASP A 63 6.49 7.43 -3.24
N PHE A 64 5.86 6.33 -2.83
CA PHE A 64 5.21 6.23 -1.53
C PHE A 64 6.22 6.40 -0.39
N GLU A 65 7.39 5.75 -0.44
CA GLU A 65 8.42 5.90 0.60
C GLU A 65 8.95 7.33 0.69
N LYS A 66 9.12 8.02 -0.44
CA LYS A 66 9.50 9.44 -0.44
C LYS A 66 8.46 10.31 0.24
N LYS A 67 7.18 10.06 -0.02
CA LYS A 67 6.08 10.82 0.60
C LYS A 67 5.82 10.41 2.04
N LEU A 68 6.05 9.16 2.41
CA LEU A 68 5.96 8.70 3.79
C LEU A 68 7.00 9.41 4.68
N LYS A 69 8.18 9.71 4.14
CA LYS A 69 9.19 10.55 4.82
C LYS A 69 8.71 11.99 5.06
N ASN A 70 7.75 12.47 4.27
CA ASN A 70 7.16 13.79 4.45
C ASN A 70 6.00 13.73 5.46
N PRO A 71 6.14 14.32 6.65
CA PRO A 71 5.12 14.23 7.70
C PRO A 71 3.78 14.87 7.31
N ASN A 72 3.79 15.82 6.37
CA ASN A 72 2.60 16.49 5.84
C ASN A 72 1.96 15.80 4.63
N SER A 73 2.52 14.67 4.17
CA SER A 73 1.92 13.92 3.07
C SER A 73 0.75 13.06 3.53
N VAL A 74 -0.17 12.83 2.60
CA VAL A 74 -1.37 12.04 2.85
C VAL A 74 -1.00 10.59 3.21
N GLU A 75 0.05 10.04 2.60
CA GLU A 75 0.62 8.74 2.91
C GLU A 75 0.98 8.58 4.40
N SER A 76 1.63 9.60 4.98
CA SER A 76 2.00 9.63 6.40
C SER A 76 0.76 9.71 7.30
N ALA A 77 -0.24 10.50 6.91
CA ALA A 77 -1.51 10.57 7.62
C ALA A 77 -2.26 9.22 7.61
N PHE A 78 -2.33 8.56 6.44
CA PHE A 78 -2.95 7.24 6.31
C PHE A 78 -2.21 6.17 7.11
N TYR A 79 -0.87 6.17 7.06
CA TYR A 79 -0.05 5.25 7.84
C TYR A 79 -0.38 5.36 9.34
N LYS A 80 -0.42 6.59 9.89
CA LYS A 80 -0.77 6.83 11.29
C LYS A 80 -2.20 6.45 11.63
N ASN A 81 -3.15 6.72 10.75
CA ASN A 81 -4.56 6.33 10.96
C ASN A 81 -4.72 4.82 11.06
N VAL A 82 -4.03 4.07 10.19
CA VAL A 82 -4.07 2.61 10.20
C VAL A 82 -3.35 2.06 11.43
N GLU A 83 -2.20 2.64 11.80
CA GLU A 83 -1.46 2.26 13.00
C GLU A 83 -2.33 2.41 14.26
N LYS A 84 -3.02 3.56 14.36
CA LYS A 84 -3.95 3.83 15.45
C LYS A 84 -5.12 2.85 15.44
N TYR A 85 -5.76 2.65 14.29
CA TYR A 85 -6.89 1.72 14.15
C TYR A 85 -6.54 0.31 14.61
N PHE A 86 -5.44 -0.27 14.15
CA PHE A 86 -5.02 -1.61 14.56
C PHE A 86 -4.45 -1.69 15.98
N SER A 87 -4.07 -0.55 16.58
CA SER A 87 -3.75 -0.48 18.01
C SER A 87 -4.99 -0.60 18.89
N GLU A 88 -6.13 -0.09 18.40
CA GLU A 88 -7.43 -0.13 19.10
C GLU A 88 -8.20 -1.43 18.82
N VAL A 89 -8.10 -1.98 17.60
CA VAL A 89 -8.72 -3.24 17.19
C VAL A 89 -7.80 -4.41 17.60
N LYS A 90 -8.00 -4.94 18.81
CA LYS A 90 -7.22 -6.05 19.40
C LYS A 90 -7.61 -7.43 18.91
#